data_AF-A0A7H4M269-F1
#
_entry.id   AF-A0A7H4M269-F1
#
_cell.length_a   1.000
_cell.length_b   1.000
_cell.length_c   1.000
_cell.angle_alpha   90.00
_cell.angle_beta   90.00
_cell.angle_gamma   90.00
#
_symmetry.space_group_name_H-M   'P 1'
#
loop_
_entity.id
_entity.type
_entity.pdbx_description
1 polymer ?
#
loop_
_entity_poly.entity_id
_entity_poly.type
_entity_poly.pdbx_seq_one_letter_code
_entity_poly.pdbx_strand_id
1 'polypeptide(L)'
;MEAYRESTKALVEGGADLILIETVFDTLNAKAAIFAVKEEFEALGVDLPIMISGTITDASGRTLSGQTTEAFYNSLRHADALTFGLNCALGPDELRQYVQELSRIAECYVTAHPNAGLPNAFGEYDLDADTMAAQIREWAEAGFLNIVGGCCGTTPEHIAAMSRAVAGLPPRQLPEIPVACRLSGLEPLNIGDDSLFVNVGERTNVTGSAKFKTLD
;
A
#
# COMPACT_ATOMS: atom_id res chain seq x y z
N MET A 1 16.18 -11.37 -0.09
CA MET A 1 16.39 -11.08 -1.53
C MET A 1 16.29 -12.36 -2.35
N GLU A 2 17.10 -13.39 -2.09
CA GLU A 2 17.07 -14.67 -2.81
C GLU A 2 15.66 -15.30 -2.90
N ALA A 3 14.96 -15.41 -1.77
CA ALA A 3 13.61 -15.96 -1.74
C ALA A 3 12.58 -15.18 -2.61
N TYR A 4 12.72 -13.86 -2.71
CA TYR A 4 11.83 -13.04 -3.54
C TYR A 4 12.13 -13.24 -5.03
N ARG A 5 13.41 -13.38 -5.40
CA ARG A 5 13.80 -13.67 -6.79
C ARG A 5 13.34 -15.04 -7.24
N GLU A 6 13.54 -16.06 -6.41
CA GLU A 6 13.07 -17.44 -6.69
C GLU A 6 11.55 -17.48 -6.92
N SER A 7 10.78 -16.85 -6.02
CA SER A 7 9.33 -16.77 -6.14
C SER A 7 8.90 -16.01 -7.40
N THR A 8 9.54 -14.88 -7.69
CA THR A 8 9.24 -14.06 -8.86
C THR A 8 9.49 -14.85 -10.15
N LYS A 9 10.63 -15.53 -10.24
CA LYS A 9 10.97 -16.36 -11.40
C LYS A 9 9.90 -17.43 -11.64
N ALA A 10 9.52 -18.16 -10.60
CA ALA A 10 8.50 -19.20 -10.71
C ALA A 10 7.13 -18.64 -11.16
N LEU A 11 6.74 -17.46 -10.66
CA LEU A 11 5.50 -16.79 -11.07
C LEU A 11 5.55 -16.35 -12.55
N VAL A 12 6.67 -15.78 -12.99
CA VAL A 12 6.87 -15.36 -14.39
C VAL A 12 6.87 -16.57 -15.33
N GLU A 13 7.60 -17.64 -15.00
CA GLU A 13 7.60 -18.89 -15.77
C GLU A 13 6.22 -19.56 -15.79
N GLY A 14 5.44 -19.38 -14.72
CA GLY A 14 4.04 -19.79 -14.64
C GLY A 14 3.07 -18.96 -15.48
N GLY A 15 3.54 -17.88 -16.12
CA GLY A 15 2.74 -17.03 -16.99
C GLY A 15 1.93 -15.96 -16.26
N ALA A 16 2.40 -15.50 -15.10
CA ALA A 16 1.77 -14.37 -14.41
C ALA A 16 1.82 -13.09 -15.25
N ASP A 17 0.70 -12.36 -15.34
CA ASP A 17 0.61 -11.08 -16.06
C ASP A 17 1.11 -9.88 -15.24
N LEU A 18 1.29 -10.06 -13.92
CA LEU A 18 1.72 -9.03 -12.97
C LEU A 18 2.29 -9.68 -11.70
N ILE A 19 3.00 -8.89 -10.89
CA ILE A 19 3.47 -9.31 -9.56
C ILE A 19 2.85 -8.41 -8.49
N LEU A 20 2.11 -9.01 -7.55
CA LEU A 20 1.53 -8.32 -6.40
C LEU A 20 2.37 -8.58 -5.15
N ILE A 21 2.93 -7.51 -4.58
CA ILE A 21 3.58 -7.51 -3.28
C ILE A 21 2.53 -7.07 -2.25
N GLU A 22 1.79 -8.03 -1.71
CA GLU A 22 0.68 -7.76 -0.78
C GLU A 22 1.01 -8.00 0.69
N THR A 23 0.10 -7.54 1.55
CA THR A 23 0.15 -7.71 3.00
C THR A 23 1.47 -7.20 3.59
N VAL A 24 1.91 -6.04 3.10
CA VAL A 24 3.16 -5.44 3.54
C VAL A 24 2.95 -4.82 4.93
N PHE A 25 3.48 -5.50 5.93
CA PHE A 25 3.55 -4.99 7.31
C PHE A 25 4.84 -4.21 7.60
N ASP A 26 5.91 -4.51 6.86
CA ASP A 26 7.23 -3.86 6.99
C ASP A 26 7.74 -3.34 5.65
N THR A 27 8.07 -2.06 5.62
CA THR A 27 8.42 -1.34 4.41
C THR A 27 9.83 -1.66 3.90
N LEU A 28 10.76 -2.05 4.79
CA LEU A 28 12.09 -2.47 4.36
C LEU A 28 12.04 -3.80 3.62
N ASN A 29 11.21 -4.74 4.10
CA ASN A 29 10.93 -5.99 3.41
C ASN A 29 10.31 -5.75 2.03
N ALA A 30 9.34 -4.82 1.92
CA ALA A 30 8.79 -4.45 0.62
C ALA A 30 9.82 -3.83 -0.33
N LYS A 31 10.72 -2.95 0.16
CA LYS A 31 11.82 -2.43 -0.66
C LYS A 31 12.72 -3.56 -1.18
N ALA A 32 13.05 -4.51 -0.32
CA ALA A 32 13.84 -5.68 -0.71
C ALA A 32 13.10 -6.56 -1.73
N ALA A 33 11.77 -6.69 -1.61
CA ALA A 33 10.94 -7.41 -2.58
C ALA A 33 10.88 -6.68 -3.93
N ILE A 34 10.61 -5.37 -3.94
CA ILE A 34 10.59 -4.54 -5.15
C ILE A 34 11.92 -4.63 -5.90
N PHE A 35 13.03 -4.49 -5.17
CA PHE A 35 14.37 -4.60 -5.74
C PHE A 35 14.59 -5.98 -6.38
N ALA A 36 14.29 -7.06 -5.64
CA ALA A 36 14.43 -8.43 -6.12
C ALA A 36 13.54 -8.72 -7.35
N VAL A 37 12.29 -8.24 -7.36
CA VAL A 37 11.36 -8.40 -8.49
C VAL A 37 11.92 -7.71 -9.73
N LYS A 38 12.38 -6.46 -9.59
CA LYS A 38 12.95 -5.69 -10.72
C LYS A 38 14.24 -6.33 -11.25
N GLU A 39 15.13 -6.79 -10.38
CA GLU A 39 16.34 -7.53 -10.80
C GLU A 39 15.99 -8.82 -11.54
N GLU A 40 14.96 -9.55 -11.09
CA GLU A 40 14.54 -10.78 -11.76
C GLU A 40 13.86 -10.50 -13.10
N PHE A 41 13.07 -9.43 -13.21
CA PHE A 41 12.52 -8.98 -14.49
C PHE A 41 13.63 -8.66 -15.50
N GLU A 42 14.66 -7.94 -15.07
CA GLU A 42 15.84 -7.66 -15.91
C GLU A 42 16.54 -8.95 -16.33
N ALA A 43 16.75 -9.89 -15.39
CA ALA A 43 17.41 -11.17 -15.66
C ALA A 43 16.62 -12.06 -16.64
N LEU A 44 15.29 -12.02 -16.58
CA LEU A 44 14.39 -12.78 -17.46
C LEU A 44 14.07 -12.05 -18.77
N GLY A 45 14.43 -10.77 -18.89
CA GLY A 45 14.11 -9.94 -20.05
C GLY A 45 12.61 -9.69 -20.22
N VAL A 46 11.88 -9.58 -19.11
CA VAL A 46 10.44 -9.30 -19.08
C VAL A 46 10.17 -7.92 -18.49
N ASP A 47 9.02 -7.35 -18.85
CA ASP A 47 8.52 -6.11 -18.28
C ASP A 47 7.06 -6.32 -17.89
N LEU A 48 6.83 -6.57 -16.60
CA LEU A 48 5.50 -6.83 -16.03
C LEU A 48 5.18 -5.76 -14.98
N PRO A 49 3.91 -5.35 -14.85
CA PRO A 49 3.52 -4.40 -13.83
C PRO A 49 3.65 -4.98 -12.42
N ILE A 50 4.09 -4.14 -11.49
CA ILE A 50 4.09 -4.43 -10.04
C ILE A 50 2.87 -3.77 -9.41
N MET A 51 2.19 -4.50 -8.55
CA MET A 51 1.19 -3.98 -7.62
C MET A 51 1.74 -4.04 -6.19
N ILE A 52 1.43 -3.05 -5.36
CA ILE A 52 1.82 -3.02 -3.95
C ILE A 52 0.57 -2.86 -3.09
N SER A 53 0.43 -3.69 -2.06
CA SER A 53 -0.64 -3.56 -1.08
C SER A 53 -0.09 -3.63 0.35
N GLY A 54 -0.26 -2.54 1.10
CA GLY A 54 0.12 -2.44 2.51
C GLY A 54 -0.97 -2.95 3.45
N THR A 55 -0.60 -3.19 4.71
CA THR A 55 -1.57 -3.52 5.75
C THR A 55 -1.42 -2.57 6.93
N ILE A 56 -2.48 -1.82 7.21
CA ILE A 56 -2.63 -1.04 8.44
C ILE A 56 -3.12 -1.99 9.54
N THR A 57 -2.37 -2.12 10.62
CA THR A 57 -2.57 -3.23 11.57
C THR A 57 -3.72 -3.02 12.54
N ASP A 58 -4.05 -1.77 12.85
CA ASP A 58 -5.10 -1.42 13.80
C ASP A 58 -5.61 0.03 13.61
N ALA A 59 -6.46 0.47 14.53
CA ALA A 59 -7.05 1.80 14.55
C ALA A 59 -6.05 2.95 14.74
N SER A 60 -4.76 2.70 15.02
CA SER A 60 -3.73 3.73 15.07
C SER A 60 -3.37 4.29 13.69
N GLY A 61 -3.78 3.59 12.62
CA GLY A 61 -3.55 4.04 11.24
C GLY A 61 -2.12 3.82 10.75
N ARG A 62 -1.40 2.87 11.36
CA ARG A 62 -0.02 2.56 11.04
C ARG A 62 0.16 1.12 10.55
N THR A 63 1.19 0.91 9.73
CA THR A 63 1.73 -0.43 9.47
C THR A 63 2.36 -1.00 10.75
N LEU A 64 2.70 -2.29 10.75
CA LEU A 64 3.38 -2.92 11.90
C LEU A 64 4.73 -2.24 12.20
N SER A 65 5.43 -1.80 11.15
CA SER A 65 6.67 -1.02 11.27
C SER A 65 6.45 0.44 11.70
N GLY A 66 5.21 0.85 11.97
CA GLY A 66 4.85 2.16 12.52
C GLY A 66 4.64 3.26 11.49
N GLN A 67 4.59 2.97 10.19
CA GLN A 67 4.41 4.00 9.16
C GLN A 67 2.95 4.37 8.97
N THR A 68 2.66 5.67 8.86
CA THR A 68 1.35 6.14 8.36
C THR A 68 1.17 5.79 6.88
N THR A 69 -0.06 5.87 6.37
CA THR A 69 -0.38 5.58 4.96
C THR A 69 0.47 6.41 3.98
N GLU A 70 0.61 7.72 4.23
CA GLU A 70 1.41 8.59 3.36
C GLU A 70 2.92 8.33 3.47
N ALA A 71 3.42 8.06 4.68
CA ALA A 71 4.81 7.65 4.88
C ALA A 71 5.13 6.36 4.10
N PHE A 72 4.22 5.38 4.16
CA PHE A 72 4.33 4.12 3.44
C PHE A 72 4.37 4.34 1.92
N TYR A 73 3.44 5.14 1.37
CA TYR A 73 3.44 5.50 -0.05
C TYR A 73 4.72 6.22 -0.47
N ASN A 74 5.12 7.30 0.24
CA ASN A 74 6.35 8.04 -0.06
C ASN A 74 7.59 7.13 -0.04
N SER A 75 7.63 6.17 0.88
CA SER A 75 8.73 5.23 1.00
C SER A 75 8.86 4.29 -0.19
N LEU A 76 7.76 3.94 -0.86
CA LEU A 76 7.71 2.95 -1.93
C LEU A 76 7.33 3.54 -3.30
N ARG A 77 7.05 4.84 -3.41
CA ARG A 77 6.69 5.51 -4.68
C ARG A 77 7.69 5.24 -5.82
N HIS A 78 8.98 5.10 -5.49
CA HIS A 78 10.05 4.75 -6.44
C HIS A 78 9.90 3.37 -7.09
N ALA A 79 8.97 2.54 -6.62
CA ALA A 79 8.63 1.27 -7.25
C ALA A 79 8.02 1.46 -8.65
N ASP A 80 7.41 2.62 -8.93
CA ASP A 80 6.66 2.85 -10.17
C ASP A 80 5.59 1.77 -10.40
N ALA A 81 4.87 1.45 -9.32
CA ALA A 81 3.87 0.39 -9.31
C ALA A 81 2.62 0.81 -10.10
N LEU A 82 2.05 -0.11 -10.88
CA LEU A 82 0.78 0.07 -11.58
C LEU A 82 -0.32 0.46 -10.59
N THR A 83 -0.33 -0.20 -9.43
CA THR A 83 -1.26 0.10 -8.37
C THR A 83 -0.61 0.15 -7.00
N PHE A 84 -1.22 0.94 -6.12
CA PHE A 84 -0.89 1.01 -4.71
C PHE A 84 -2.17 0.88 -3.89
N GLY A 85 -2.17 0.04 -2.86
CA GLY A 85 -3.39 -0.27 -2.14
C GLY A 85 -3.19 -0.67 -0.70
N LEU A 86 -4.31 -1.03 -0.07
CA LEU A 86 -4.35 -1.59 1.27
C LEU A 86 -5.18 -2.88 1.31
N ASN A 87 -4.73 -3.86 2.08
CA ASN A 87 -5.44 -5.11 2.29
C ASN A 87 -5.30 -5.62 3.72
N CYS A 88 -6.23 -6.51 4.10
CA CYS A 88 -6.20 -7.25 5.36
C CYS A 88 -6.33 -6.36 6.62
N ALA A 89 -6.22 -7.02 7.78
CA ALA A 89 -6.32 -6.54 9.17
C ALA A 89 -7.62 -5.84 9.55
N LEU A 90 -8.11 -4.93 8.72
CA LEU A 90 -9.27 -4.09 8.95
C LEU A 90 -10.43 -4.50 8.03
N GLY A 91 -11.64 -4.32 8.54
CA GLY A 91 -12.85 -4.33 7.73
C GLY A 91 -12.97 -3.05 6.90
N PRO A 92 -14.00 -2.95 6.04
CA PRO A 92 -14.22 -1.73 5.26
C PRO A 92 -14.37 -0.49 6.16
N ASP A 93 -15.22 -0.51 7.18
CA ASP A 93 -15.45 0.70 8.01
C ASP A 93 -14.15 1.29 8.58
N GLU A 94 -13.26 0.46 9.12
CA GLU A 94 -12.01 0.93 9.70
C GLU A 94 -10.97 1.33 8.63
N LEU A 95 -10.94 0.61 7.51
CA LEU A 95 -9.95 0.82 6.44
C LEU A 95 -10.25 2.07 5.59
N ARG A 96 -11.52 2.50 5.53
CA ARG A 96 -12.00 3.57 4.64
C ARG A 96 -11.14 4.83 4.66
N GLN A 97 -10.84 5.36 5.84
CA GLN A 97 -10.11 6.63 5.97
C GLN A 97 -8.69 6.55 5.38
N TYR A 98 -8.06 5.39 5.45
CA TYR A 98 -6.71 5.17 4.92
C TYR A 98 -6.73 4.98 3.41
N VAL A 99 -7.78 4.36 2.87
CA VAL A 99 -8.02 4.29 1.42
C VAL A 99 -8.32 5.68 0.86
N GLN A 100 -9.12 6.48 1.56
CA GLN A 100 -9.37 7.88 1.20
C GLN A 100 -8.06 8.68 1.16
N GLU A 101 -7.23 8.57 2.19
CA GLU A 101 -5.94 9.27 2.22
C GLU A 101 -5.01 8.81 1.09
N LEU A 102 -4.90 7.49 0.87
CA LEU A 102 -4.13 6.92 -0.23
C LEU A 102 -4.63 7.43 -1.59
N SER A 103 -5.95 7.54 -1.76
CA SER A 103 -6.57 8.04 -3.00
C SER A 103 -6.23 9.49 -3.31
N ARG A 104 -5.89 10.29 -2.30
CA ARG A 104 -5.48 11.69 -2.46
C ARG A 104 -4.02 11.82 -2.89
N ILE A 105 -3.16 10.94 -2.41
CA ILE A 105 -1.69 11.06 -2.55
C ILE A 105 -1.08 10.16 -3.62
N ALA A 106 -1.78 9.10 -4.04
CA ALA A 106 -1.23 8.14 -5.00
C ALA A 106 -1.33 8.66 -6.44
N GLU A 107 -0.20 8.73 -7.13
CA GLU A 107 -0.16 9.08 -8.56
C GLU A 107 -0.63 7.94 -9.46
N CYS A 108 -0.55 6.70 -8.96
CA CYS A 108 -1.00 5.50 -9.66
C CYS A 108 -2.42 5.08 -9.24
N TYR A 109 -2.89 3.96 -9.78
CA TYR A 109 -4.21 3.44 -9.47
C TYR A 109 -4.29 2.89 -8.04
N VAL A 110 -5.46 3.02 -7.42
CA VAL A 110 -5.67 2.63 -6.02
C VAL A 110 -6.45 1.32 -5.94
N THR A 111 -5.96 0.39 -5.13
CA THR A 111 -6.68 -0.86 -4.83
C THR A 111 -7.03 -0.99 -3.36
N ALA A 112 -8.11 -1.69 -3.06
CA ALA A 112 -8.40 -2.10 -1.70
C ALA A 112 -8.96 -3.53 -1.63
N HIS A 113 -8.48 -4.29 -0.65
CA HIS A 113 -8.93 -5.65 -0.37
C HIS A 113 -9.18 -5.81 1.15
N PRO A 114 -10.25 -5.21 1.70
CA PRO A 114 -10.56 -5.31 3.13
C PRO A 114 -10.94 -6.74 3.52
N ASN A 115 -10.85 -7.03 4.82
CA ASN A 115 -11.46 -8.24 5.38
C ASN A 115 -12.99 -8.12 5.38
N ALA A 116 -13.69 -9.25 5.53
CA ALA A 116 -15.12 -9.28 5.81
C ALA A 116 -15.39 -8.87 7.28
N GLY A 117 -15.05 -7.63 7.62
CA GLY A 117 -15.08 -7.09 8.98
C GLY A 117 -13.84 -7.46 9.80
N LEU A 118 -13.85 -7.08 11.08
CA LEU A 118 -12.86 -7.53 12.05
C LEU A 118 -13.18 -8.97 12.49
N PRO A 119 -12.16 -9.80 12.78
CA PRO A 119 -12.39 -11.15 13.28
C PRO A 119 -13.06 -11.11 14.66
N ASN A 120 -14.05 -11.98 14.87
CA ASN A 120 -14.71 -12.14 16.16
C ASN A 120 -13.82 -12.91 17.16
N ALA A 121 -14.31 -13.13 18.38
CA ALA A 121 -13.55 -13.82 19.43
C ALA A 121 -13.16 -15.28 19.09
N PHE A 122 -13.80 -15.87 18.08
CA PHE A 122 -13.50 -17.21 17.56
C PHE A 122 -12.60 -17.17 16.31
N GLY A 123 -12.20 -15.98 15.85
CA GLY A 123 -11.39 -15.79 14.65
C GLY A 123 -12.19 -15.85 13.34
N GLU A 124 -13.52 -15.83 13.41
CA GLU A 124 -14.42 -15.86 12.26
C GLU A 124 -14.76 -14.44 11.79
N TYR A 125 -15.26 -14.32 10.57
CA TYR A 125 -15.60 -13.04 9.94
C TYR A 125 -17.11 -13.00 9.65
N ASP A 126 -17.79 -12.06 10.30
CA ASP A 126 -19.26 -12.04 10.36
C ASP A 126 -19.90 -11.01 9.42
N LEU A 127 -19.11 -10.18 8.73
CA LEU A 127 -19.66 -9.19 7.80
C LEU A 127 -20.20 -9.91 6.57
N ASP A 128 -21.48 -9.73 6.26
CA ASP A 128 -22.11 -10.34 5.11
C ASP A 128 -21.78 -9.62 3.79
N ALA A 129 -22.03 -10.33 2.68
CA ALA A 129 -21.71 -9.87 1.34
C ALA A 129 -22.44 -8.58 0.92
N ASP A 130 -23.70 -8.41 1.30
CA ASP A 130 -24.50 -7.25 0.89
C ASP A 130 -24.08 -6.00 1.67
N THR A 131 -23.83 -6.14 2.97
CA THR A 131 -23.29 -5.04 3.81
C THR A 131 -21.91 -4.61 3.31
N MET A 132 -21.00 -5.56 3.08
CA MET A 132 -19.66 -5.25 2.55
C MET A 132 -19.74 -4.57 1.18
N ALA A 133 -20.62 -5.05 0.29
CA ALA A 133 -20.82 -4.47 -1.02
C ALA A 133 -21.37 -3.04 -0.97
N ALA A 134 -22.26 -2.72 -0.03
CA ALA A 134 -22.77 -1.37 0.18
C ALA A 134 -21.66 -0.40 0.62
N GLN A 135 -20.77 -0.83 1.52
CA GLN A 135 -19.63 -0.03 1.98
C GLN A 135 -18.62 0.20 0.85
N ILE A 136 -18.31 -0.83 0.07
CA ILE A 136 -17.40 -0.71 -1.09
C ILE A 136 -17.99 0.18 -2.19
N ARG A 137 -19.31 0.12 -2.41
CA ARG A 137 -19.98 1.01 -3.35
C ARG A 137 -19.81 2.48 -2.96
N GLU A 138 -19.91 2.80 -1.67
CA GLU A 138 -19.68 4.17 -1.20
C GLU A 138 -18.27 4.66 -1.53
N TRP A 139 -17.24 3.81 -1.40
CA TRP A 139 -15.87 4.18 -1.77
C TRP A 139 -15.71 4.42 -3.27
N ALA A 140 -16.39 3.59 -4.08
CA ALA A 140 -16.39 3.74 -5.53
C ALA A 140 -17.11 5.02 -5.96
N GLU A 141 -18.27 5.34 -5.37
CA GLU A 141 -19.01 6.59 -5.61
C GLU A 141 -18.21 7.82 -5.14
N ALA A 142 -17.45 7.71 -4.06
CA ALA A 142 -16.52 8.74 -3.59
C ALA A 142 -15.26 8.88 -4.46
N GLY A 143 -15.06 7.98 -5.43
CA GLY A 143 -13.93 8.02 -6.36
C GLY A 143 -12.61 7.58 -5.75
N PHE A 144 -12.61 6.70 -4.76
CA PHE A 144 -11.38 6.27 -4.08
C PHE A 144 -10.66 5.09 -4.77
N LEU A 145 -11.37 4.30 -5.57
CA LEU A 145 -10.88 2.99 -6.03
C LEU A 145 -10.75 2.89 -7.56
N ASN A 146 -9.78 2.09 -7.99
CA ASN A 146 -9.63 1.59 -9.36
C ASN A 146 -9.86 0.08 -9.45
N ILE A 147 -9.43 -0.67 -8.43
CA ILE A 147 -9.65 -2.12 -8.30
C ILE A 147 -10.12 -2.41 -6.88
N VAL A 148 -11.07 -3.32 -6.73
CA VAL A 148 -11.52 -3.81 -5.42
C VAL A 148 -11.59 -5.32 -5.41
N GLY A 149 -11.30 -5.89 -4.25
CA GLY A 149 -11.51 -7.30 -3.97
C GLY A 149 -11.66 -7.52 -2.48
N GLY A 150 -11.26 -8.71 -2.02
CA GLY A 150 -11.43 -9.11 -0.63
C GLY A 150 -10.20 -9.83 -0.09
N CYS A 151 -10.01 -9.78 1.23
CA CYS A 151 -8.99 -10.52 1.93
C CYS A 151 -9.64 -11.56 2.87
N CYS A 152 -9.22 -11.65 4.13
CA CYS A 152 -9.71 -12.67 5.05
C CYS A 152 -11.22 -12.57 5.29
N GLY A 153 -11.90 -13.71 5.34
CA GLY A 153 -13.35 -13.80 5.52
C GLY A 153 -14.18 -13.59 4.25
N THR A 154 -13.60 -13.02 3.19
CA THR A 154 -14.33 -12.81 1.94
C THR A 154 -14.51 -14.13 1.17
N THR A 155 -15.65 -14.23 0.48
CA THR A 155 -16.05 -15.42 -0.28
C THR A 155 -16.43 -15.05 -1.72
N PRO A 156 -16.62 -16.01 -2.64
CA PRO A 156 -17.13 -15.71 -3.97
C PRO A 156 -18.46 -14.93 -3.97
N GLU A 157 -19.29 -15.11 -2.93
CA GLU A 157 -20.52 -14.34 -2.74
C GLU A 157 -20.23 -12.86 -2.50
N HIS A 158 -19.26 -12.55 -1.64
CA HIS A 158 -18.79 -11.18 -1.40
C HIS A 158 -18.25 -10.55 -2.69
N ILE A 159 -17.40 -11.26 -3.42
CA ILE A 159 -16.85 -10.77 -4.69
C ILE A 159 -17.97 -10.48 -5.69
N ALA A 160 -18.95 -11.38 -5.81
CA ALA A 160 -20.08 -11.19 -6.72
C ALA A 160 -20.96 -10.00 -6.32
N ALA A 161 -21.22 -9.81 -5.02
CA ALA A 161 -21.97 -8.67 -4.51
C ALA A 161 -21.23 -7.35 -4.75
N MET A 162 -19.95 -7.27 -4.42
CA MET A 162 -19.10 -6.09 -4.67
C MET A 162 -19.03 -5.76 -6.16
N SER A 163 -18.82 -6.76 -7.02
CA SER A 163 -18.78 -6.58 -8.47
C SER A 163 -20.08 -5.99 -9.01
N ARG A 164 -21.25 -6.47 -8.56
CA ARG A 164 -22.55 -5.88 -8.94
C ARG A 164 -22.72 -4.46 -8.40
N ALA A 165 -22.27 -4.20 -7.18
CA ALA A 165 -22.46 -2.92 -6.51
C ALA A 165 -21.64 -1.79 -7.13
N VAL A 166 -20.45 -2.08 -7.66
CA VAL A 166 -19.58 -1.09 -8.34
C VAL A 166 -19.78 -1.03 -9.85
N ALA A 167 -20.60 -1.92 -10.43
CA ALA A 167 -20.83 -1.97 -11.87
C ALA A 167 -21.42 -0.65 -12.39
N GLY A 168 -20.79 -0.09 -13.42
CA GLY A 168 -21.22 1.15 -14.06
C GLY A 168 -20.75 2.44 -13.37
N LEU A 169 -20.07 2.35 -12.22
CA LEU A 169 -19.40 3.49 -11.61
C LEU A 169 -18.07 3.77 -12.32
N PRO A 170 -17.68 5.04 -12.50
CA PRO A 170 -16.40 5.37 -13.09
C PRO A 170 -15.27 5.01 -12.10
N PRO A 171 -14.11 4.53 -12.60
CA PRO A 171 -12.94 4.35 -11.76
C PRO A 171 -12.41 5.71 -11.29
N ARG A 172 -11.70 5.72 -10.15
CA ARG A 172 -10.94 6.87 -9.66
C ARG A 172 -10.07 7.48 -10.76
N GLN A 173 -10.19 8.79 -10.93
CA GLN A 173 -9.31 9.56 -11.80
C GLN A 173 -7.97 9.79 -11.11
N LEU A 174 -6.87 9.69 -11.85
CA LEU A 174 -5.54 9.95 -11.31
C LEU A 174 -5.39 11.45 -11.01
N PRO A 175 -4.96 11.83 -9.80
CA PRO A 175 -4.79 13.22 -9.43
C PRO A 175 -3.55 13.82 -10.11
N GLU A 176 -3.62 15.11 -10.44
CA GLU A 176 -2.42 15.88 -10.73
C GLU A 176 -1.74 16.24 -9.40
N ILE A 177 -0.56 15.65 -9.16
CA ILE A 177 0.19 15.87 -7.93
C ILE A 177 1.39 16.78 -8.24
N PRO A 178 1.50 17.96 -7.60
CA PRO A 178 2.65 18.82 -7.77
C PRO A 178 3.97 18.11 -7.45
N VAL A 179 5.00 18.41 -8.24
CA VAL A 179 6.36 17.94 -7.97
C VAL A 179 6.83 18.58 -6.66
N ALA A 180 7.21 17.76 -5.70
CA ALA A 180 7.72 18.18 -4.41
C ALA A 180 8.75 17.17 -3.90
N CYS A 181 9.63 17.58 -2.99
CA CYS A 181 10.51 16.65 -2.30
C CYS A 181 9.69 15.91 -1.24
N ARG A 182 9.46 14.60 -1.46
CA ARG A 182 8.69 13.74 -0.57
C ARG A 182 9.62 12.78 0.14
N LEU A 183 9.75 12.94 1.45
CA LEU A 183 10.57 12.11 2.33
C LEU A 183 9.67 11.32 3.27
N SER A 184 10.26 10.32 3.92
CA SER A 184 9.55 9.50 4.90
C SER A 184 10.48 8.98 5.99
N GLY A 185 10.05 9.15 7.24
CA GLY A 185 10.43 8.30 8.38
C GLY A 185 9.27 7.35 8.70
N LEU A 186 8.81 7.36 9.95
CA LEU A 186 7.50 6.81 10.33
C LEU A 186 6.32 7.70 9.89
N GLU A 187 6.61 8.97 9.66
CA GLU A 187 5.68 9.98 9.17
C GLU A 187 6.24 10.61 7.88
N PRO A 188 5.37 11.12 7.01
CA PRO A 188 5.81 11.80 5.80
C PRO A 188 6.42 13.17 6.15
N LEU A 189 7.39 13.60 5.33
CA LEU A 189 7.85 14.99 5.29
C LEU A 189 7.84 15.44 3.84
N ASN A 190 6.86 16.27 3.49
CA ASN A 190 6.74 16.85 2.16
C ASN A 190 7.28 18.28 2.19
N ILE A 191 8.21 18.60 1.29
CA ILE A 191 8.84 19.91 1.16
C ILE A 191 8.42 20.47 -0.21
N GLY A 192 7.57 21.49 -0.17
CA GLY A 192 7.00 22.19 -1.32
C GLY A 192 7.14 23.71 -1.20
N ASP A 193 6.45 24.45 -2.09
CA ASP A 193 6.55 25.91 -2.20
C ASP A 193 6.08 26.68 -0.95
N ASP A 194 5.20 26.07 -0.16
CA ASP A 194 4.65 26.60 1.08
C ASP A 194 5.46 26.22 2.34
N SER A 195 6.54 25.44 2.17
CA SER A 195 7.37 24.98 3.28
C SER A 195 8.26 26.08 3.82
N LEU A 196 8.40 26.13 5.14
CA LEU A 196 9.41 26.95 5.81
C LEU A 196 10.82 26.34 5.63
N PHE A 197 11.83 27.02 6.16
CA PHE A 197 13.19 26.49 6.18
C PHE A 197 13.28 25.14 6.90
N VAL A 198 13.71 24.10 6.18
CA VAL A 198 13.85 22.74 6.71
C VAL A 198 15.25 22.56 7.30
N ASN A 199 15.31 22.28 8.60
CA ASN A 199 16.58 22.04 9.30
C ASN A 199 16.95 20.55 9.23
N VAL A 200 18.12 20.24 8.66
CA VAL A 200 18.71 18.89 8.70
C VAL A 200 19.75 18.85 9.81
N GLY A 201 19.53 18.02 10.82
CA GLY A 201 20.43 17.92 11.97
C GLY A 201 21.79 17.32 11.61
N GLU A 202 22.87 18.07 11.85
CA GLU A 202 24.24 17.62 11.50
C GLU A 202 24.96 16.81 12.59
N ARG A 203 24.36 16.68 13.78
CA ARG A 203 25.06 16.21 14.99
C ARG A 203 25.41 14.73 14.99
N THR A 204 24.71 13.92 14.19
CA THR A 204 25.01 12.49 13.95
C THR A 204 26.12 12.35 12.91
N ASN A 205 27.28 12.95 13.20
CA ASN A 205 28.43 13.02 12.31
C ASN A 205 29.71 12.78 13.11
N VAL A 206 30.42 11.69 12.81
CA VAL A 206 31.66 11.29 13.51
C VAL A 206 32.78 12.33 13.36
N THR A 207 32.84 13.05 12.23
CA THR A 207 33.87 14.09 12.02
C THR A 207 33.50 15.42 12.67
N GLY A 208 32.21 15.76 12.72
CA GLY A 208 31.71 17.05 13.19
C GLY A 208 31.28 17.09 14.67
N SER A 209 31.11 15.93 15.32
CA SER A 209 30.58 15.84 16.69
C SER A 209 31.44 14.94 17.57
N ALA A 210 32.23 15.56 18.46
CA ALA A 210 33.08 14.85 19.41
C ALA A 210 32.28 13.88 20.30
N LYS A 211 31.08 14.28 20.73
CA LYS A 211 30.20 13.40 21.52
C LYS A 211 29.69 12.22 20.70
N PHE A 212 29.37 12.42 19.42
CA PHE A 212 28.88 11.33 18.56
C PHE A 212 29.97 10.32 18.24
N LYS A 213 31.21 10.80 18.04
CA LYS A 213 32.39 9.93 17.86
C LYS A 213 32.64 8.98 19.04
N THR A 214 32.18 9.32 20.24
CA THR A 214 32.37 8.51 21.46
C THR A 214 31.11 7.77 21.89
N LEU A 215 30.05 7.75 21.07
CA LEU A 215 28.87 6.92 21.28
C LEU A 215 29.14 5.52 20.69
N ASP A 216 29.98 4.78 21.38
CA ASP A 216 30.06 3.30 21.30
C ASP A 216 29.63 2.74 22.66
#